data_AF-A0A5N9HCE2-F1
#
_entry.id   AF-A0A5N9HCE2-F1
#
_cell.length_a   1.000
_cell.length_b   1.000
_cell.length_c   1.000
_cell.angle_alpha   90.00
_cell.angle_beta   90.00
_cell.angle_gamma   90.00
#
_symmetry.space_group_name_H-M   'P 1'
#
loop_
_entity.id
_entity.type
_entity.pdbx_description
1 polymer ?
#
loop_
_entity_poly.entity_id
_entity_poly.type
_entity_poly.pdbx_seq_one_letter_code
_entity_poly.pdbx_strand_id
1 'polypeptide(L)' 'MRELDGLFQQFRIPFKTRLMSDFNSGRTDRIIFETEYDNPGDLEAAEAEGFSNPEAEQAFSQWSAKLNDLILYAEVEHW' A
#
# COMPACT_ATOMS: atom_id res chain seq x y z
N MET A 1 -5.83 -5.90 3.22
CA MET A 1 -6.88 -5.08 2.57
C MET A 1 -7.61 -4.19 3.57
N ARG A 2 -8.41 -4.73 4.51
CA ARG A 2 -9.21 -3.89 5.44
C ARG A 2 -8.41 -2.90 6.32
N GLU A 3 -7.16 -3.22 6.68
CA GLU A 3 -6.32 -2.33 7.49
C GLU A 3 -5.92 -1.04 6.73
N LEU A 4 -5.65 -1.15 5.43
CA LEU A 4 -5.23 -0.01 4.61
C LEU A 4 -6.38 0.97 4.37
N ASP A 5 -7.57 0.44 4.07
CA ASP A 5 -8.77 1.25 3.95
C ASP A 5 -9.09 1.96 5.29
N GLY A 6 -8.81 1.29 6.41
CA GLY A 6 -8.94 1.88 7.75
C GLY A 6 -7.96 3.03 8.00
N LEU A 7 -6.69 2.87 7.60
CA LEU A 7 -5.67 3.93 7.67
C LEU A 7 -6.07 5.13 6.80
N PHE A 8 -6.55 4.88 5.59
CA PHE A 8 -6.95 5.95 4.68
C PHE A 8 -8.17 6.70 5.22
N GLN A 9 -9.14 6.01 5.81
CA GLN A 9 -10.25 6.67 6.50
C GLN A 9 -9.79 7.47 7.72
N GLN A 10 -8.88 6.91 8.54
CA GLN A 10 -8.35 7.55 9.74
C GLN A 10 -7.65 8.88 9.41
N PHE A 11 -6.86 8.90 8.33
CA PHE A 11 -6.11 10.09 7.90
C PHE A 11 -6.83 10.90 6.81
N ARG A 12 -8.11 10.59 6.55
CA ARG A 12 -8.95 11.28 5.56
C ARG A 12 -8.38 11.28 4.13
N ILE A 13 -7.60 10.26 3.78
CA ILE A 13 -7.12 10.04 2.43
C ILE A 13 -8.31 9.54 1.60
N PRO A 14 -8.75 10.27 0.55
CA PRO A 14 -10.04 10.03 -0.09
C PRO A 14 -10.03 8.87 -1.11
N PHE A 15 -8.97 8.06 -1.12
CA PHE A 15 -8.74 7.09 -2.17
C PHE A 15 -9.41 5.74 -1.91
N LYS A 16 -9.99 5.19 -2.98
CA LYS A 16 -10.38 3.78 -3.00
C LYS A 16 -9.16 2.95 -3.36
N THR A 17 -8.83 1.97 -2.54
CA THR A 17 -7.67 1.12 -2.77
C THR A 17 -8.06 -0.31 -3.06
N ARG A 18 -7.24 -0.97 -3.88
CA ARG A 18 -7.26 -2.41 -4.05
C ARG A 18 -5.84 -2.93 -3.86
N LEU A 19 -5.70 -3.92 -3.00
CA LEU A 19 -4.44 -4.64 -2.81
C LEU A 19 -4.57 -6.03 -3.42
N MET A 20 -3.75 -6.31 -4.43
CA MET A 20 -3.66 -7.63 -5.05
C MET A 20 -2.31 -8.23 -4.70
N SER A 21 -2.29 -9.53 -4.43
CA SER A 21 -1.06 -10.29 -4.24
C SER A 21 -1.19 -11.63 -4.94
N ASP A 22 -0.09 -12.09 -5.52
CA ASP A 22 0.03 -13.39 -6.16
C ASP A 22 0.76 -14.41 -5.26
N PHE A 23 0.90 -14.12 -3.96
CA PHE A 23 1.45 -14.99 -2.92
C PHE A 23 0.89 -16.43 -2.98
N ASN A 24 -0.41 -16.58 -3.28
CA ASN A 24 -1.06 -17.90 -3.40
C ASN A 24 -0.91 -18.57 -4.77
N SER A 25 -0.26 -17.92 -5.74
CA SER A 25 -0.06 -18.43 -7.11
C SER A 25 1.34 -19.01 -7.35
N GLY A 26 2.29 -18.77 -6.44
CA GLY A 26 3.65 -19.31 -6.46
C GLY A 26 4.52 -18.85 -7.64
N ARG A 27 4.13 -17.77 -8.33
CA ARG A 27 4.77 -17.31 -9.57
C ARG A 27 5.68 -16.11 -9.36
N THR A 28 5.26 -15.15 -8.53
CA THR A 28 6.09 -14.06 -8.00
C THR A 28 5.65 -13.72 -6.57
N ASP A 29 6.49 -12.97 -5.87
CA ASP A 29 6.19 -12.34 -4.58
C ASP A 29 5.75 -10.90 -4.81
N ARG A 30 4.73 -10.71 -5.65
CA ARG A 30 4.29 -9.40 -6.09
C ARG A 30 3.13 -8.92 -5.25
N ILE A 31 3.23 -7.66 -4.83
CA ILE A 31 2.13 -6.91 -4.26
C ILE A 31 1.83 -5.74 -5.19
N ILE A 32 0.56 -5.61 -5.57
CA ILE A 32 0.06 -4.49 -6.37
C ILE A 32 -0.88 -3.70 -5.48
N PHE A 33 -0.52 -2.44 -5.27
CA PHE A 33 -1.38 -1.42 -4.70
C PHE A 33 -1.96 -0.59 -5.86
N GLU A 34 -3.27 -0.68 -6.05
CA GLU A 34 -4.02 0.06 -7.06
C GLU A 34 -4.90 1.10 -6.35
N THR A 35 -4.85 2.34 -6.83
CA THR A 35 -5.66 3.45 -6.33
C THR A 35 -6.22 4.24 -7.50
N GLU A 36 -7.45 4.73 -7.35
CA GLU A 36 -8.15 5.54 -8.36
C GLU A 36 -8.29 6.98 -7.87
N TYR A 37 -7.96 7.93 -8.74
CA TYR A 37 -8.05 9.36 -8.52
C TYR A 37 -8.47 10.08 -9.79
N ASP A 38 -9.18 11.19 -9.65
CA ASP A 38 -9.75 11.94 -10.78
C ASP A 38 -8.68 12.76 -11.52
N ASN A 39 -7.67 13.27 -10.80
CA ASN A 39 -6.52 13.94 -11.39
C ASN A 39 -5.19 13.56 -10.70
N PRO A 40 -4.04 13.59 -11.41
CA PRO A 40 -2.74 13.27 -10.82
C PRO A 40 -2.32 14.19 -9.65
N GLY A 41 -2.80 15.44 -9.63
CA GLY A 41 -2.55 16.38 -8.53
C GLY A 41 -3.27 16.03 -7.23
N ASP A 42 -4.36 15.24 -7.29
CA ASP A 42 -5.07 14.75 -6.11
C ASP A 42 -4.18 13.77 -5.33
N LEU A 43 -3.37 12.98 -6.05
CA LEU A 43 -2.38 12.09 -5.44
C LEU A 43 -1.34 12.90 -4.67
N GLU A 44 -0.71 13.89 -5.31
CA GLU A 44 0.26 14.77 -4.64
C GLU A 44 -0.35 15.52 -3.45
N ALA A 45 -1.58 16.02 -3.57
CA ALA A 45 -2.25 16.74 -2.49
C ALA A 45 -2.57 15.82 -1.30
N ALA A 46 -3.04 14.60 -1.55
CA ALA A 46 -3.32 13.63 -0.50
C ALA A 46 -2.04 13.06 0.13
N GLU A 47 -0.96 12.91 -0.64
CA GLU A 47 0.35 12.58 -0.09
C GLU A 47 0.86 13.72 0.78
N ALA A 48 0.73 14.97 0.33
CA ALA A 48 1.12 16.14 1.09
C ALA A 48 0.31 16.27 2.39
N GLU A 49 -1.02 16.15 2.37
CA GLU A 49 -1.85 16.28 3.58
C GLU A 49 -1.78 15.03 4.49
N GLY A 50 -1.79 13.85 3.89
CA GLY A 50 -1.79 12.57 4.60
C GLY A 50 -0.43 12.26 5.22
N PHE A 51 0.66 12.41 4.47
CA PHE A 51 2.00 12.04 4.92
C PHE A 51 2.78 13.17 5.62
N SER A 52 2.30 14.42 5.61
CA SER A 52 2.89 15.47 6.46
C SER A 52 2.50 15.36 7.93
N ASN A 53 1.56 14.46 8.27
CA ASN A 53 1.32 14.06 9.66
C ASN A 53 2.30 12.94 10.07
N PRO A 54 3.21 13.15 11.04
CA PRO A 54 4.17 12.14 11.48
C PRO A 54 3.53 10.84 11.99
N GLU A 55 2.31 10.91 12.55
CA GLU A 55 1.56 9.73 12.99
C GLU A 55 1.08 8.90 11.81
N ALA A 56 0.64 9.57 10.73
CA ALA A 56 0.20 8.93 9.50
C ALA A 56 1.37 8.30 8.74
N GLU A 57 2.49 9.02 8.66
CA GLU A 57 3.74 8.52 8.09
C GLU A 57 4.20 7.24 8.83
N GLN A 58 4.21 7.27 10.16
CA GLN A 58 4.57 6.11 10.97
C GLN A 58 3.60 4.94 10.77
N ALA A 59 2.30 5.20 10.76
CA ALA A 59 1.29 4.15 10.59
C ALA A 59 1.36 3.51 9.20
N PHE A 60 1.58 4.30 8.15
CA PHE A 60 1.77 3.80 6.79
C PHE A 60 3.08 3.04 6.63
N SER A 61 4.16 3.52 7.26
CA SER A 61 5.45 2.83 7.31
C SER A 61 5.35 1.46 8.00
N GLN A 62 4.63 1.37 9.12
CA GLN A 62 4.39 0.10 9.79
C GLN A 62 3.54 -0.84 8.94
N TRP A 63 2.51 -0.32 8.26
CA TRP A 63 1.69 -1.10 7.36
C TRP A 63 2.47 -1.61 6.15
N SER A 64 3.29 -0.77 5.51
CA SER A 64 4.11 -1.17 4.35
C SER A 64 5.20 -2.17 4.74
N ALA A 65 5.76 -2.08 5.96
CA ALA A 65 6.69 -3.07 6.49
C ALA A 65 6.06 -4.47 6.56
N LYS A 66 4.78 -4.59 6.94
CA LYS A 66 4.05 -5.87 6.90
C LYS A 66 3.90 -6.43 5.49
N LEU A 67 3.84 -5.56 4.47
CA LEU A 67 3.81 -6.00 3.07
C LEU A 67 5.17 -6.53 2.62
N ASN A 68 6.28 -5.95 3.09
CA ASN A 68 7.62 -6.47 2.79
C ASN A 68 7.79 -7.90 3.31
N ASP A 69 7.23 -8.24 4.46
CA ASP A 69 7.27 -9.62 5.00
C ASP A 69 6.58 -10.63 4.07
N LEU A 70 5.62 -10.18 3.26
CA LEU A 70 4.92 -11.00 2.27
C LEU A 70 5.69 -11.14 0.94
N ILE A 71 6.76 -10.35 0.76
CA ILE A 71 7.63 -10.35 -0.44
C ILE A 71 8.91 -11.19 -0.20
N LEU A 72 9.11 -11.72 1.02
CA LEU A 72 10.33 -12.42 1.44
C LEU A 72 10.41 -13.92 1.07
N TYR A 73 9.43 -14.47 0.36
CA TYR A 73 9.41 -15.88 -0.09
C TYR A 73 9.62 -16.03 -1.62
N ALA A 74 10.41 -15.16 -2.23
CA ALA A 74 10.79 -15.26 -3.63
C ALA A 74 11.96 -16.25 -3.83
N GLU A 75 11.90 -17.45 -3.23
CA GLU A 75 12.81 -18.55 -3.62
C GLU A 75 12.26 -19.23 -4.86
N VAL A 76 12.48 -18.61 -6.02
CA VAL A 76 12.81 -19.37 -7.23
C VAL A 76 14.00 -18.69 -7.87
N GLU A 77 15.18 -19.19 -7.51
CA GLU A 77 16.32 -19.22 -8.42
C GLU A 77 15.83 -19.72 -9.78
N HIS A 78 15.78 -18.83 -10.76
CA HIS A 78 15.78 -19.24 -12.16
C HIS A 78 17.24 -19.36 -12.61
N TRP A 79 17.69 -20.62 -12.59
CA TRP A 79 18.80 -21.21 -13.32
C TRP A 79 18.73 -20.95 -14.84
#